data_AF-A0AAD8A0Z9-F1
#
_entry.id   AF-A0AAD8A0Z9-F1
#
_cell.length_a   1.000
_cell.length_b   1.000
_cell.length_c   1.000
_cell.angle_alpha   90.00
_cell.angle_beta   90.00
_cell.angle_gamma   90.00
#
_symmetry.space_group_name_H-M   'P 1'
#
loop_
_entity.id
_entity.type
_entity.pdbx_description
1 polymer ?
#
loop_
_entity_poly.entity_id
_entity_poly.type
_entity_poly.pdbx_seq_one_letter_code
_entity_poly.pdbx_strand_id
1 'polypeptide(L)'
;MRMYVNTPELFEIVHKLYNKQARVLPSKEQLQEILEYLKCLEDLTRYHQFIPQLYLCAGQVAETDLDALIKQEIQSDTMKEQFLKAVLKWWRTSNEYLSADWKVWQDIFESCSANFIQPNPQTNVKFQAEYCVAIREKLTDCNRKLLMKSNCASLSTDKVLQTFIKNTLLVDANTLKEHVSEVVAVWKLGMCDVLVVKGYTEDIITLEDKLVNLPESKCLIVITDTHQTDWEFVTVNDTFCLSQLDSESQRQVLECQVDFQGYTVTLSSLADVPFLQSHLSAEVVVQLYNKLQVGQELLERNPCYLPRTFVRNELINEYIFKEEHLILAITGASEARLAHVVPPGEQVQRFNPDNFDLSANCRLWLIAGEADFTFLCAMISSIHWVEACEQGFRWRAVKRVTYQLVINHLRQDTTSYAGAKEIIDLPHQVVLVVAEPGMGKTTETTNIAHLVKQKDPSTWVVRVDLNLCITLLSQQVSAVEFLQEVATLNTEFEKCLLKNQLDSDGNVVIILDGFDEVSHNYYEQVFSLLHQLSVKKIKNIFVTSRAVMLEELQNRNSVFGFLISTFYI
;
A
#
# COMPACT_ATOMS: atom_id res chain seq x y z
N MET A 1 -8.83 -50.39 26.78
CA MET A 1 -8.52 -51.76 26.30
C MET A 1 -7.02 -51.97 26.53
N ARG A 2 -6.63 -52.77 27.55
CA ARG A 2 -5.23 -53.09 27.82
C ARG A 2 -4.66 -53.74 26.57
N MET A 3 -3.79 -53.06 25.83
CA MET A 3 -2.95 -53.72 24.84
C MET A 3 -1.93 -54.58 25.58
N TYR A 4 -2.37 -55.75 26.06
CA TYR A 4 -1.52 -56.91 25.93
C TYR A 4 -1.33 -57.08 24.43
N VAL A 5 -0.20 -56.63 23.90
CA VAL A 5 0.26 -57.01 22.57
C VAL A 5 0.60 -58.50 22.64
N ASN A 6 -0.45 -59.32 22.73
CA ASN A 6 -0.44 -60.74 22.49
C ASN A 6 -0.48 -60.93 20.98
N THR A 7 0.57 -60.47 20.29
CA THR A 7 0.78 -60.91 18.93
C THR A 7 1.04 -62.42 18.97
N PRO A 8 0.34 -63.22 18.14
CA PRO A 8 0.56 -64.67 18.08
C PRO A 8 2.03 -65.05 17.95
N GLU A 9 2.81 -64.20 17.27
CA GLU A 9 4.25 -64.32 17.08
C GLU A 9 5.04 -64.23 18.40
N LEU A 10 4.64 -63.34 19.32
CA LEU A 10 5.30 -63.18 20.63
C LEU A 10 4.97 -64.36 21.56
N PHE A 11 3.73 -64.84 21.50
CA PHE A 11 3.33 -66.10 22.14
C PHE A 11 4.06 -67.30 21.56
N GLU A 12 4.30 -67.33 20.25
CA GLU A 12 5.06 -68.40 19.60
C GLU A 12 6.53 -68.41 20.05
N ILE A 13 7.13 -67.23 20.22
CA ILE A 13 8.50 -67.08 20.75
C ILE A 13 8.57 -67.51 22.22
N VAL A 14 7.61 -67.10 23.06
CA VAL A 14 7.52 -67.54 24.46
C VAL A 14 7.23 -69.04 24.56
N HIS A 15 6.40 -69.60 23.67
CA HIS A 15 6.16 -71.04 23.56
C HIS A 15 7.41 -71.82 23.15
N LYS A 16 8.22 -71.26 22.24
CA LYS A 16 9.48 -71.87 21.76
C LYS A 16 10.61 -71.76 22.77
N LEU A 17 10.69 -70.67 23.53
CA LEU A 17 11.78 -70.40 24.48
C LEU A 17 11.53 -70.90 25.90
N TYR A 18 10.28 -70.96 26.36
CA TYR A 18 9.98 -71.17 27.78
C TYR A 18 9.16 -72.44 28.05
N ASN A 19 7.96 -72.59 27.46
CA ASN A 19 7.14 -73.80 27.62
C ASN A 19 5.96 -73.81 26.62
N LYS A 20 5.69 -74.95 25.97
CA LYS A 20 4.62 -75.11 24.96
C LYS A 20 3.18 -75.05 25.49
N GLN A 21 2.96 -74.74 26.78
CA GLN A 21 1.64 -74.72 27.43
C GLN A 21 1.31 -73.39 28.14
N ALA A 22 2.15 -72.36 28.01
CA ALA A 22 1.94 -71.10 28.72
C ALA A 22 0.69 -70.36 28.23
N ARG A 23 -0.23 -70.02 29.14
CA ARG A 23 -1.47 -69.25 28.85
C ARG A 23 -1.39 -67.78 29.26
N VAL A 24 -0.30 -67.37 29.92
CA VAL A 24 -0.10 -66.03 30.48
C VAL A 24 1.37 -65.62 30.25
N LEU A 25 1.61 -64.33 29.98
CA LEU A 25 2.94 -63.75 29.85
C LEU A 25 3.73 -63.85 31.18
N PRO A 26 5.03 -64.18 31.16
CA PRO A 26 5.83 -64.27 32.37
C PRO A 26 6.00 -62.90 33.05
N SER A 27 6.07 -62.89 34.38
CA SER A 27 6.38 -61.68 35.16
C SER A 27 7.79 -61.16 34.88
N LYS A 28 8.09 -59.92 35.31
CA LYS A 28 9.43 -59.33 35.18
C LYS A 28 10.50 -60.22 35.83
N GLU A 29 10.24 -60.78 37.01
CA GLU A 29 11.18 -61.72 37.64
C GLU A 29 11.35 -63.00 36.80
N GLN A 30 10.26 -63.55 36.25
CA GLN A 30 10.33 -64.77 35.43
C GLN A 30 11.07 -64.54 34.11
N LEU A 31 10.88 -63.40 33.46
CA LEU A 31 11.68 -63.03 32.28
C LEU A 31 13.16 -62.87 32.63
N GLN A 32 13.47 -62.35 33.81
CA GLN A 32 14.84 -62.18 34.27
C GLN A 32 15.51 -63.54 34.56
N GLU A 33 14.77 -64.49 35.11
CA GLU A 33 15.20 -65.88 35.33
C GLU A 33 15.46 -66.63 33.99
N ILE A 34 14.59 -66.43 33.00
CA ILE A 34 14.78 -66.94 31.62
C ILE A 34 16.04 -66.35 30.98
N LEU A 35 16.29 -65.06 31.20
CA LEU A 35 17.46 -64.38 30.65
C LEU A 35 18.76 -64.84 31.30
N GLU A 36 18.76 -65.09 32.60
CA GLU A 36 19.90 -65.74 33.28
C GLU A 36 20.14 -67.15 32.75
N TYR A 37 19.07 -67.92 32.52
CA TYR A 37 19.17 -69.25 31.89
C TYR A 37 19.72 -69.18 30.46
N LEU A 38 19.27 -68.20 29.65
CA LEU A 38 19.76 -67.99 28.29
C LEU A 38 21.23 -67.56 28.26
N LYS A 39 21.69 -66.74 29.23
CA LYS A 39 23.11 -66.37 29.38
C LYS A 39 24.04 -67.56 29.64
N CYS A 40 23.50 -68.66 30.18
CA CYS A 40 24.24 -69.92 30.35
C CYS A 40 24.37 -70.73 29.05
N LEU A 41 23.74 -70.33 27.94
CA LEU A 41 23.91 -70.93 26.62
C LEU A 41 25.01 -70.17 25.85
N GLU A 42 26.09 -70.88 25.51
CA GLU A 42 27.40 -70.32 25.12
C GLU A 42 27.43 -69.50 23.80
N ASP A 43 26.36 -69.44 23.00
CA ASP A 43 26.28 -68.57 21.81
C ASP A 43 24.93 -67.84 21.70
N LEU A 44 24.89 -66.64 22.29
CA LEU A 44 23.79 -65.67 22.16
C LEU A 44 24.07 -64.58 21.12
N THR A 45 25.06 -64.75 20.25
CA THR A 45 25.48 -63.68 19.33
C THR A 45 24.33 -63.21 18.42
N ARG A 46 23.37 -64.10 18.13
CA ARG A 46 22.13 -63.79 17.38
C ARG A 46 21.02 -63.12 18.19
N TYR A 47 21.08 -63.16 19.53
CA TYR A 47 20.03 -62.66 20.44
C TYR A 47 20.45 -61.42 21.23
N HIS A 48 21.71 -61.00 21.11
CA HIS A 48 22.28 -59.86 21.83
C HIS A 48 21.55 -58.52 21.60
N GLN A 49 20.88 -58.35 20.45
CA GLN A 49 20.03 -57.19 20.16
C GLN A 49 18.56 -57.39 20.60
N PHE A 50 18.05 -58.62 20.54
CA PHE A 50 16.65 -58.93 20.82
C PHE A 50 16.33 -58.88 22.32
N ILE A 51 17.22 -59.41 23.15
CA ILE A 51 17.02 -59.54 24.60
C ILE A 51 16.89 -58.19 25.33
N PRO A 52 17.77 -57.20 25.10
CA PRO A 52 17.64 -55.88 25.73
C PRO A 52 16.36 -55.15 25.29
N GLN A 53 15.93 -55.33 24.03
CA GLN A 53 14.72 -54.71 23.50
C GLN A 53 13.45 -55.36 24.04
N LEU A 54 13.43 -56.69 24.19
CA LEU A 54 12.36 -57.39 24.87
C LEU A 54 12.25 -56.95 26.34
N TYR A 55 13.39 -56.72 27.01
CA TYR A 55 13.42 -56.20 28.38
C TYR A 55 12.88 -54.77 28.47
N LEU A 56 13.25 -53.90 27.53
CA LEU A 56 12.70 -52.55 27.41
C LEU A 56 11.18 -52.59 27.20
N CYS A 57 10.69 -53.44 26.28
CA CYS A 57 9.26 -53.57 26.00
C CYS A 57 8.45 -54.19 27.14
N ALA A 58 8.98 -55.23 27.80
CA ALA A 58 8.33 -55.85 28.96
C ALA A 58 8.42 -54.99 30.22
N GLY A 59 9.44 -54.12 30.30
CA GLY A 59 9.62 -53.12 31.35
C GLY A 59 8.89 -51.81 31.09
N GLN A 60 8.31 -51.62 29.89
CA GLN A 60 7.47 -50.48 29.54
C GLN A 60 6.19 -50.58 30.39
N VAL A 61 6.19 -49.93 31.56
CA VAL A 61 4.96 -49.68 32.30
C VAL A 61 4.08 -48.84 31.38
N ALA A 62 2.78 -49.17 31.27
CA ALA A 62 1.84 -48.36 30.50
C ALA A 62 1.89 -46.93 31.05
N GLU A 63 2.65 -46.07 30.37
CA GLU A 63 2.65 -44.65 30.64
C GLU A 63 1.21 -44.20 30.47
N THR A 64 0.67 -43.57 31.52
CA THR A 64 -0.64 -42.95 31.47
C THR A 64 -0.68 -42.07 30.23
N ASP A 65 -1.68 -42.30 29.38
CA ASP A 65 -1.96 -41.59 28.14
C ASP A 65 -1.21 -42.03 26.88
N LEU A 66 -0.10 -42.77 26.93
CA LEU A 66 0.60 -43.24 25.71
C LEU A 66 -0.29 -44.14 24.82
N ASP A 67 -1.05 -45.03 25.46
CA ASP A 67 -1.97 -45.95 24.79
C ASP A 67 -3.21 -45.23 24.20
N ALA A 68 -3.51 -44.02 24.71
CA ALA A 68 -4.54 -43.12 24.18
C ALA A 68 -3.97 -42.27 23.03
N LEU A 69 -2.73 -41.79 23.17
CA LEU A 69 -1.95 -41.08 22.15
C LEU A 69 -1.79 -41.93 20.89
N ILE A 70 -1.32 -43.18 21.01
CA ILE A 70 -1.18 -44.11 19.87
C ILE A 70 -2.52 -44.34 19.16
N LYS A 71 -3.62 -44.42 19.90
CA LYS A 71 -4.97 -44.58 19.32
C LYS A 71 -5.50 -43.30 18.67
N GLN A 72 -5.06 -42.13 19.12
CA GLN A 72 -5.36 -40.85 18.48
C GLN A 72 -4.51 -40.60 17.23
N GLU A 73 -3.24 -40.99 17.25
CA GLU A 73 -2.26 -40.84 16.15
C GLU A 73 -2.58 -41.72 14.95
N ILE A 74 -3.00 -42.97 15.18
CA ILE A 74 -3.25 -43.94 14.10
C ILE A 74 -4.68 -43.78 13.57
N GLN A 75 -4.98 -42.60 13.01
CA GLN A 75 -6.26 -42.34 12.32
C GLN A 75 -6.13 -42.27 10.80
N SER A 76 -4.94 -41.97 10.25
CA SER A 76 -4.67 -42.02 8.82
C SER A 76 -3.62 -43.08 8.47
N ASP A 77 -3.72 -43.66 7.28
CA ASP A 77 -2.77 -44.67 6.78
C ASP A 77 -1.34 -44.09 6.66
N THR A 78 -1.22 -42.82 6.31
CA THR A 78 0.07 -42.11 6.18
C THR A 78 0.75 -41.94 7.54
N MET A 79 0.03 -41.47 8.57
CA MET A 79 0.57 -41.36 9.93
C MET A 79 0.93 -42.73 10.49
N LYS A 80 0.10 -43.74 10.23
CA LYS A 80 0.37 -45.12 10.63
C LYS A 80 1.69 -45.63 10.06
N GLU A 81 1.97 -45.37 8.78
CA GLU A 81 3.22 -45.80 8.16
C GLU A 81 4.44 -45.08 8.76
N GLN A 82 4.35 -43.76 8.95
CA GLN A 82 5.42 -42.98 9.57
C GLN A 82 5.67 -43.38 11.02
N PHE A 83 4.61 -43.54 11.81
CA PHE A 83 4.66 -44.04 13.17
C PHE A 83 5.28 -45.45 13.22
N LEU A 84 4.83 -46.39 12.38
CA LEU A 84 5.42 -47.73 12.31
C LEU A 84 6.90 -47.68 11.95
N LYS A 85 7.28 -46.87 10.95
CA LYS A 85 8.70 -46.67 10.58
C LYS A 85 9.51 -46.14 11.76
N ALA A 86 8.96 -45.18 12.49
CA ALA A 86 9.65 -44.56 13.60
C ALA A 86 9.74 -45.48 14.82
N VAL A 87 8.67 -46.22 15.16
CA VAL A 87 8.69 -47.27 16.19
C VAL A 87 9.64 -48.39 15.81
N LEU A 88 9.71 -48.81 14.54
CA LEU A 88 10.68 -49.80 14.09
C LEU A 88 12.12 -49.29 14.18
N LYS A 89 12.34 -48.00 13.88
CA LYS A 89 13.65 -47.35 14.03
C LYS A 89 14.04 -47.26 15.51
N TRP A 90 13.13 -46.81 16.36
CA TRP A 90 13.27 -46.79 17.82
C TRP A 90 13.60 -48.17 18.36
N TRP A 91 12.79 -49.16 18.00
CA TRP A 91 12.98 -50.55 18.38
C TRP A 91 14.41 -50.97 18.06
N ARG A 92 14.91 -50.71 16.85
CA ARG A 92 16.25 -51.11 16.43
C ARG A 92 17.41 -50.35 17.09
N THR A 93 17.21 -49.13 17.56
CA THR A 93 18.33 -48.21 17.86
C THR A 93 18.28 -47.52 19.22
N SER A 94 17.13 -47.56 19.91
CA SER A 94 16.92 -46.85 21.16
C SER A 94 17.13 -47.73 22.39
N ASN A 95 17.65 -47.14 23.45
CA ASN A 95 17.73 -47.74 24.79
C ASN A 95 16.78 -47.03 25.79
N GLU A 96 15.93 -46.12 25.30
CA GLU A 96 15.00 -45.32 26.10
C GLU A 96 13.57 -45.81 25.91
N TYR A 97 12.74 -45.72 26.96
CA TYR A 97 11.31 -46.03 26.88
C TYR A 97 10.60 -45.08 25.90
N LEU A 98 9.60 -45.60 25.19
CA LEU A 98 8.66 -44.75 24.47
C LEU A 98 7.95 -43.85 25.48
N SER A 99 8.03 -42.54 25.32
CA SER A 99 7.27 -41.59 26.14
C SER A 99 6.39 -40.69 25.30
N ALA A 100 5.41 -40.02 25.93
CA ALA A 100 4.64 -38.96 25.29
C ALA A 100 5.54 -37.79 24.81
N ASP A 101 6.65 -37.54 25.52
CA ASP A 101 7.63 -36.49 25.18
C ASP A 101 8.65 -36.91 24.10
N TRP A 102 8.45 -38.06 23.46
CA TRP A 102 9.41 -38.58 22.51
C TRP A 102 9.46 -37.72 21.24
N LYS A 103 10.66 -37.19 20.91
CA LYS A 103 10.90 -36.27 19.78
C LYS A 103 10.34 -36.76 18.43
N VAL A 104 10.24 -38.08 18.24
CA VAL A 104 9.65 -38.63 17.02
C VAL A 104 8.19 -38.22 16.82
N TRP A 105 7.41 -37.98 17.87
CA TRP A 105 6.07 -37.43 17.72
C TRP A 105 6.11 -36.04 17.08
N GLN A 106 7.09 -35.21 17.46
CA GLN A 106 7.35 -33.93 16.80
C GLN A 106 7.82 -34.13 15.35
N ASP A 107 8.71 -35.09 15.08
CA ASP A 107 9.19 -35.35 13.72
C ASP A 107 8.07 -35.86 12.78
N ILE A 108 7.18 -36.74 13.27
CA ILE A 108 6.00 -37.23 12.54
C ILE A 108 5.03 -36.07 12.30
N PHE A 109 4.79 -35.25 13.33
CA PHE A 109 3.96 -34.05 13.23
C PHE A 109 4.51 -33.09 12.20
N GLU A 110 5.80 -32.72 12.28
CA GLU A 110 6.47 -31.82 11.34
C GLU A 110 6.40 -32.39 9.92
N SER A 111 6.61 -33.70 9.76
CA SER A 111 6.51 -34.35 8.45
C SER A 111 5.10 -34.39 7.89
N CYS A 112 4.08 -34.62 8.73
CA CYS A 112 2.68 -34.65 8.29
C CYS A 112 2.22 -33.22 7.97
N SER A 113 2.48 -32.29 8.88
CA SER A 113 2.07 -30.90 8.78
C SER A 113 2.79 -30.14 7.68
N ALA A 114 4.02 -30.50 7.32
CA ALA A 114 4.72 -29.95 6.15
C ALA A 114 3.94 -30.11 4.83
N ASN A 115 3.02 -31.07 4.75
CA ASN A 115 2.22 -31.29 3.53
C ASN A 115 1.02 -30.33 3.41
N PHE A 116 0.61 -29.68 4.49
CA PHE A 116 -0.62 -28.86 4.52
C PHE A 116 -0.50 -27.54 5.29
N ILE A 117 0.61 -27.27 5.97
CA ILE A 117 0.95 -25.94 6.48
C ILE A 117 1.36 -25.10 5.28
N GLN A 118 0.53 -24.13 4.93
CA GLN A 118 0.94 -23.12 3.95
C GLN A 118 2.07 -22.27 4.56
N PRO A 119 3.18 -22.03 3.83
CA PRO A 119 4.11 -20.98 4.21
C PRO A 119 3.34 -19.67 4.20
N ASN A 120 3.09 -19.12 5.39
CA ASN A 120 2.33 -17.89 5.50
C ASN A 120 3.10 -16.80 4.76
N PRO A 121 2.52 -16.12 3.76
CA PRO A 121 3.10 -14.88 3.24
C PRO A 121 2.97 -13.84 4.35
N GLN A 122 3.85 -13.91 5.34
CA GLN A 122 3.83 -13.01 6.49
C GLN A 122 4.04 -11.60 5.93
N THR A 123 3.03 -10.76 6.12
CA THR A 123 3.17 -9.35 5.81
C THR A 123 4.11 -8.65 6.79
N ASN A 124 4.86 -9.34 7.66
CA ASN A 124 5.79 -8.80 8.66
C ASN A 124 5.22 -7.64 9.51
N VAL A 125 3.89 -7.43 9.50
CA VAL A 125 3.21 -6.42 10.29
C VAL A 125 2.83 -7.00 11.64
N LYS A 126 2.83 -6.14 12.65
CA LYS A 126 2.38 -6.44 14.00
C LYS A 126 1.20 -5.55 14.35
N PHE A 127 0.19 -6.17 14.95
CA PHE A 127 -0.98 -5.53 15.51
C PHE A 127 -0.73 -5.08 16.94
N GLN A 128 -1.43 -4.04 17.40
CA GLN A 128 -1.36 -3.63 18.79
C GLN A 128 -1.94 -4.72 19.70
N ALA A 129 -1.40 -4.81 20.92
CA ALA A 129 -1.76 -5.86 21.87
C ALA A 129 -3.27 -5.86 22.21
N GLU A 130 -3.91 -4.69 22.25
CA GLU A 130 -5.34 -4.55 22.55
C GLU A 130 -6.24 -5.28 21.54
N TYR A 131 -5.92 -5.22 20.24
CA TYR A 131 -6.70 -5.92 19.20
C TYR A 131 -6.49 -7.44 19.27
N CYS A 132 -5.27 -7.89 19.61
CA CYS A 132 -5.01 -9.31 19.85
C CYS A 132 -5.73 -9.82 21.11
N VAL A 133 -5.73 -9.04 22.19
CA VAL A 133 -6.46 -9.37 23.43
C VAL A 133 -7.95 -9.46 23.17
N ALA A 134 -8.52 -8.52 22.41
CA ALA A 134 -9.93 -8.54 22.05
C ALA A 134 -10.35 -9.83 21.31
N ILE A 135 -9.52 -10.36 20.40
CA ILE A 135 -9.77 -11.65 19.74
C ILE A 135 -9.71 -12.79 20.76
N ARG A 136 -8.71 -12.80 21.63
CA ARG A 136 -8.54 -13.83 22.65
C ARG A 136 -9.73 -13.86 23.62
N GLU A 137 -10.24 -12.71 24.04
CA GLU A 137 -11.39 -12.61 24.95
C GLU A 137 -12.70 -13.13 24.35
N LYS A 138 -12.81 -13.20 23.01
CA LYS A 138 -13.97 -13.83 22.35
C LYS A 138 -13.93 -15.35 22.43
N LEU A 139 -12.76 -15.93 22.64
CA LEU A 139 -12.58 -17.35 22.90
C LEU A 139 -12.57 -17.58 24.42
N THR A 140 -13.65 -18.15 24.93
CA THR A 140 -13.81 -18.48 26.35
C THR A 140 -13.96 -19.99 26.52
N ASP A 141 -13.86 -20.51 27.74
CA ASP A 141 -14.07 -21.94 28.00
C ASP A 141 -15.45 -22.43 27.51
N CYS A 142 -16.45 -21.53 27.51
CA CYS A 142 -17.80 -21.80 27.00
C CYS A 142 -17.97 -21.53 25.50
N ASN A 143 -17.00 -20.88 24.84
CA ASN A 143 -17.12 -20.46 23.45
C ASN A 143 -15.79 -20.60 22.71
N ARG A 144 -15.64 -21.74 22.02
CA ARG A 144 -14.37 -22.18 21.42
C ARG A 144 -14.37 -22.12 19.90
N LYS A 145 -15.46 -21.63 19.32
CA LYS A 145 -15.69 -21.52 17.89
C LYS A 145 -15.83 -20.03 17.56
N LEU A 146 -14.86 -19.49 16.83
CA LEU A 146 -14.85 -18.10 16.38
C LEU A 146 -14.95 -18.04 14.85
N LEU A 147 -15.93 -17.29 14.36
CA LEU A 147 -16.05 -16.94 12.94
C LEU A 147 -15.61 -15.48 12.77
N MET A 148 -14.49 -15.27 12.10
CA MET A 148 -13.95 -13.96 11.79
C MET A 148 -14.31 -13.59 10.34
N LYS A 149 -15.27 -12.68 10.20
CA LYS A 149 -15.63 -12.09 8.91
C LYS A 149 -14.65 -10.98 8.59
N SER A 150 -13.82 -11.17 7.58
CA SER A 150 -12.72 -10.28 7.25
C SER A 150 -12.84 -9.75 5.84
N ASN A 151 -12.50 -8.47 5.65
CA ASN A 151 -12.30 -7.89 4.32
C ASN A 151 -10.92 -8.23 3.72
N CYS A 152 -10.02 -8.84 4.50
CA CYS A 152 -8.72 -9.31 4.04
C CYS A 152 -8.23 -10.47 4.91
N ALA A 153 -8.48 -11.68 4.41
CA ALA A 153 -8.13 -12.89 5.13
C ALA A 153 -6.64 -12.98 5.50
N SER A 154 -5.73 -12.42 4.69
CA SER A 154 -4.29 -12.45 4.98
C SER A 154 -3.92 -11.64 6.23
N LEU A 155 -4.36 -10.39 6.34
CA LEU A 155 -4.06 -9.56 7.52
C LEU A 155 -4.78 -10.06 8.78
N SER A 156 -6.01 -10.56 8.66
CA SER A 156 -6.70 -11.18 9.78
C SER A 156 -6.01 -12.47 10.23
N THR A 157 -5.45 -13.24 9.29
CA THR A 157 -4.63 -14.42 9.62
C THR A 157 -3.40 -14.00 10.41
N ASP A 158 -2.67 -12.97 9.97
CA ASP A 158 -1.50 -12.45 10.69
C ASP A 158 -1.89 -11.96 12.10
N LYS A 159 -3.03 -11.27 12.24
CA LYS A 159 -3.58 -10.84 13.54
C LYS A 159 -3.87 -12.02 14.47
N VAL A 160 -4.49 -13.08 13.95
CA VAL A 160 -4.80 -14.30 14.72
C VAL A 160 -3.52 -15.06 15.09
N LEU A 161 -2.58 -15.24 14.16
CA LEU A 161 -1.29 -15.90 14.43
C LEU A 161 -0.47 -15.14 15.48
N GLN A 162 -0.46 -13.81 15.42
CA GLN A 162 0.16 -12.99 16.46
C GLN A 162 -0.55 -13.16 17.82
N THR A 163 -1.85 -13.41 17.82
CA THR A 163 -2.60 -13.64 19.05
C THR A 163 -2.25 -14.99 19.69
N PHE A 164 -1.89 -16.01 18.89
CA PHE A 164 -1.72 -17.39 19.32
C PHE A 164 -0.35 -18.02 18.96
N ILE A 165 0.72 -17.23 19.05
CA ILE A 165 2.10 -17.49 18.55
C ILE A 165 2.63 -18.93 18.70
N LYS A 166 2.30 -19.67 19.77
CA LYS A 166 2.94 -20.96 20.06
C LYS A 166 2.13 -22.20 19.70
N ASN A 167 0.82 -22.12 19.47
CA ASN A 167 -0.04 -23.32 19.43
C ASN A 167 -1.11 -23.21 18.33
N THR A 168 -0.75 -22.76 17.12
CA THR A 168 -1.70 -22.56 16.02
C THR A 168 -1.36 -23.39 14.79
N LEU A 169 -2.35 -24.13 14.29
CA LEU A 169 -2.31 -24.80 13.00
C LEU A 169 -3.11 -23.97 12.00
N LEU A 170 -2.44 -23.42 10.98
CA LEU A 170 -3.09 -22.68 9.90
C LEU A 170 -3.26 -23.59 8.68
N VAL A 171 -4.48 -23.69 8.17
CA VAL A 171 -4.81 -24.47 6.97
C VAL A 171 -5.81 -23.69 6.13
N ASP A 172 -5.71 -23.72 4.81
CA ASP A 172 -6.77 -23.20 3.95
C ASP A 172 -7.93 -24.20 3.83
N ALA A 173 -9.12 -23.72 3.46
CA ALA A 173 -10.32 -24.54 3.42
C ALA A 173 -10.23 -25.70 2.41
N ASN A 174 -9.52 -25.54 1.28
CA ASN A 174 -9.37 -26.60 0.28
C ASN A 174 -8.45 -27.71 0.81
N THR A 175 -7.30 -27.32 1.38
CA THR A 175 -6.39 -28.26 2.01
C THR A 175 -7.07 -29.00 3.16
N LEU A 176 -7.86 -28.31 3.99
CA LEU A 176 -8.63 -28.97 5.04
C LEU A 176 -9.66 -29.95 4.46
N LYS A 177 -10.30 -29.64 3.33
CA LYS A 177 -11.27 -30.51 2.67
C LYS A 177 -10.64 -31.79 2.13
N GLU A 178 -9.46 -31.69 1.53
CA GLU A 178 -8.69 -32.81 0.99
C GLU A 178 -8.06 -33.66 2.09
N HIS A 179 -7.57 -33.02 3.16
CA HIS A 179 -6.76 -33.63 4.21
C HIS A 179 -7.41 -33.61 5.60
N VAL A 180 -8.74 -33.60 5.67
CA VAL A 180 -9.48 -33.38 6.93
C VAL A 180 -9.08 -34.34 8.04
N SER A 181 -8.90 -35.63 7.71
CA SER A 181 -8.54 -36.64 8.69
C SER A 181 -7.14 -36.41 9.24
N GLU A 182 -6.19 -36.00 8.38
CA GLU A 182 -4.83 -35.72 8.80
C GLU A 182 -4.76 -34.42 9.62
N VAL A 183 -5.41 -33.35 9.16
CA VAL A 183 -5.43 -32.07 9.87
C VAL A 183 -6.09 -32.21 11.24
N VAL A 184 -7.23 -32.90 11.33
CA VAL A 184 -7.94 -33.12 12.60
C VAL A 184 -7.13 -34.02 13.53
N ALA A 185 -6.47 -35.05 13.01
CA ALA A 185 -5.57 -35.87 13.82
C ALA A 185 -4.43 -35.00 14.37
N VAL A 186 -3.69 -34.29 13.51
CA VAL A 186 -2.59 -33.38 13.90
C VAL A 186 -3.03 -32.35 14.95
N TRP A 187 -4.22 -31.77 14.81
CA TRP A 187 -4.76 -30.83 15.78
C TRP A 187 -5.14 -31.48 17.13
N LYS A 188 -5.65 -32.71 17.12
CA LYS A 188 -6.04 -33.46 18.33
C LYS A 188 -4.87 -33.90 19.19
N LEU A 189 -3.68 -34.07 18.61
CA LEU A 189 -2.46 -34.55 19.29
C LEU A 189 -1.87 -33.61 20.36
N GLY A 190 -2.56 -32.50 20.66
CA GLY A 190 -2.16 -31.63 21.76
C GLY A 190 -1.12 -30.58 21.40
N MET A 191 -0.42 -30.71 20.26
CA MET A 191 0.65 -29.81 19.82
C MET A 191 0.15 -28.39 19.46
N CYS A 192 -1.10 -28.26 19.04
CA CYS A 192 -1.73 -26.97 18.73
C CYS A 192 -3.09 -26.87 19.42
N ASP A 193 -3.40 -25.72 20.01
CA ASP A 193 -4.67 -25.48 20.70
C ASP A 193 -5.69 -24.81 19.79
N VAL A 194 -5.20 -24.10 18.77
CA VAL A 194 -6.03 -23.33 17.86
C VAL A 194 -5.85 -23.85 16.43
N LEU A 195 -6.94 -24.27 15.79
CA LEU A 195 -6.99 -24.50 14.36
C LEU A 195 -7.56 -23.25 13.69
N VAL A 196 -6.79 -22.63 12.80
CA VAL A 196 -7.23 -21.50 11.98
C VAL A 196 -7.47 -22.00 10.56
N VAL A 197 -8.70 -21.85 10.09
CA VAL A 197 -9.12 -22.22 8.75
C VAL A 197 -9.34 -20.96 7.92
N LYS A 198 -8.62 -20.81 6.83
CA LYS A 198 -8.73 -19.68 5.89
C LYS A 198 -9.48 -20.11 4.63
N GLY A 199 -10.62 -19.49 4.33
CA GLY A 199 -11.30 -19.74 3.05
C GLY A 199 -12.78 -19.40 3.06
N TYR A 200 -13.47 -19.75 1.97
CA TYR A 200 -14.88 -19.48 1.81
C TYR A 200 -15.73 -20.36 2.73
N THR A 201 -16.84 -19.78 3.17
CA THR A 201 -17.74 -20.42 4.13
C THR A 201 -18.41 -21.68 3.59
N GLU A 202 -18.69 -21.76 2.28
CA GLU A 202 -19.32 -22.93 1.65
C GLU A 202 -18.48 -24.20 1.81
N ASP A 203 -17.15 -24.09 1.65
CA ASP A 203 -16.24 -25.22 1.85
C ASP A 203 -16.25 -25.69 3.31
N ILE A 204 -16.43 -24.74 4.24
CA ILE A 204 -16.39 -25.01 5.68
C ILE A 204 -17.68 -25.66 6.17
N ILE A 205 -18.84 -25.30 5.61
CA ILE A 205 -20.12 -25.94 5.93
C ILE A 205 -20.06 -27.44 5.65
N THR A 206 -19.40 -27.86 4.56
CA THR A 206 -19.26 -29.29 4.23
C THR A 206 -18.41 -30.09 5.22
N LEU A 207 -17.70 -29.41 6.12
CA LEU A 207 -16.81 -29.98 7.11
C LEU A 207 -17.44 -30.06 8.52
N GLU A 208 -18.70 -29.64 8.67
CA GLU A 208 -19.42 -29.59 9.95
C GLU A 208 -19.37 -30.91 10.69
N ASP A 209 -19.89 -31.97 10.09
CA ASP A 209 -19.97 -33.29 10.70
C ASP A 209 -18.60 -33.82 11.16
N LYS A 210 -17.52 -33.37 10.54
CA LYS A 210 -16.14 -33.78 10.84
C LYS A 210 -15.52 -32.94 11.96
N LEU A 211 -15.96 -31.70 12.14
CA LEU A 211 -15.46 -30.75 13.14
C LEU A 211 -16.38 -30.62 14.36
N VAL A 212 -17.58 -31.20 14.38
CA VAL A 212 -18.54 -31.12 15.50
C VAL A 212 -17.96 -31.66 16.81
N ASN A 213 -17.11 -32.68 16.76
CA ASN A 213 -16.52 -33.32 17.95
C ASN A 213 -15.15 -32.71 18.31
N LEU A 214 -15.17 -31.41 18.64
CA LEU A 214 -13.98 -30.71 19.14
C LEU A 214 -13.60 -31.21 20.54
N PRO A 215 -12.32 -31.51 20.82
CA PRO A 215 -11.89 -31.75 22.19
C PRO A 215 -12.16 -30.53 23.08
N GLU A 216 -12.53 -30.75 24.34
CA GLU A 216 -12.77 -29.72 25.37
C GLU A 216 -11.53 -28.89 25.74
N SER A 217 -10.45 -28.91 24.96
CA SER A 217 -9.29 -28.03 25.14
C SER A 217 -8.95 -27.22 23.88
N LYS A 218 -9.67 -27.45 22.77
CA LYS A 218 -9.30 -26.92 21.45
C LYS A 218 -10.24 -25.83 20.96
N CYS A 219 -9.70 -24.89 20.18
CA CYS A 219 -10.42 -23.74 19.61
C CYS A 219 -10.35 -23.75 18.08
N LEU A 220 -11.50 -23.52 17.44
CA LEU A 220 -11.61 -23.38 15.99
C LEU A 220 -11.82 -21.91 15.64
N ILE A 221 -10.96 -21.36 14.79
CA ILE A 221 -11.12 -20.03 14.21
C ILE A 221 -11.28 -20.18 12.70
N VAL A 222 -12.37 -19.65 12.17
CA VAL A 222 -12.64 -19.60 10.73
C VAL A 222 -12.50 -18.16 10.27
N ILE A 223 -11.66 -17.91 9.27
CA ILE A 223 -11.49 -16.60 8.65
C ILE A 223 -12.09 -16.68 7.24
N THR A 224 -13.15 -15.89 7.01
CA THR A 224 -13.94 -15.89 5.77
C THR A 224 -14.35 -14.47 5.38
N ASP A 225 -14.66 -14.26 4.11
CA ASP A 225 -15.22 -13.02 3.57
C ASP A 225 -16.76 -13.05 3.44
N THR A 226 -17.43 -14.19 3.65
CA THR A 226 -18.88 -14.30 3.44
C THR A 226 -19.72 -14.24 4.74
N HIS A 227 -21.00 -13.92 4.58
CA HIS A 227 -21.83 -13.43 5.68
C HIS A 227 -22.68 -14.46 6.43
N GLN A 228 -22.77 -15.73 6.03
CA GLN A 228 -23.74 -16.65 6.63
C GLN A 228 -23.20 -18.05 6.91
N THR A 229 -23.36 -18.49 8.17
CA THR A 229 -23.26 -19.87 8.63
C THR A 229 -24.43 -20.15 9.56
N ASP A 230 -25.00 -21.36 9.52
CA ASP A 230 -25.97 -21.82 10.52
C ASP A 230 -25.31 -22.33 11.81
N TRP A 231 -23.98 -22.30 11.89
CA TRP A 231 -23.20 -22.79 13.03
C TRP A 231 -23.25 -21.82 14.21
N GLU A 232 -23.21 -22.38 15.43
CA GLU A 232 -23.03 -21.64 16.69
C GLU A 232 -21.58 -21.11 16.84
N PHE A 233 -21.18 -20.16 15.99
CA PHE A 233 -19.94 -19.40 16.15
C PHE A 233 -20.18 -18.08 16.87
N VAL A 234 -19.22 -17.67 17.70
CA VAL A 234 -19.05 -16.25 18.00
C VAL A 234 -18.60 -15.58 16.71
N THR A 235 -19.39 -14.64 16.21
CA THR A 235 -19.01 -13.87 15.01
C THR A 235 -18.27 -12.60 15.42
N VAL A 236 -17.12 -12.36 14.78
CA VAL A 236 -16.37 -11.11 14.86
C VAL A 236 -16.23 -10.55 13.45
N ASN A 237 -16.59 -9.28 13.27
CA ASN A 237 -16.29 -8.57 12.04
C ASN A 237 -14.92 -7.90 12.21
N ASP A 238 -13.94 -8.36 11.44
CA ASP A 238 -12.59 -7.79 11.41
C ASP A 238 -12.46 -6.89 10.17
N THR A 239 -12.66 -5.59 10.39
CA THR A 239 -12.36 -4.57 9.39
C THR A 239 -11.01 -3.97 9.70
N PHE A 240 -10.05 -4.14 8.79
CA PHE A 240 -8.71 -3.58 8.95
C PHE A 240 -8.73 -2.05 8.99
N CYS A 241 -7.89 -1.49 9.84
CA CYS A 241 -7.49 -0.09 9.82
C CYS A 241 -6.00 -0.01 10.16
N LEU A 242 -5.26 0.91 9.53
CA LEU A 242 -3.82 1.05 9.76
C LEU A 242 -3.49 1.34 11.23
N SER A 243 -4.37 2.07 11.93
CA SER A 243 -4.22 2.36 13.36
C SER A 243 -4.20 1.12 14.25
N GLN A 244 -4.67 -0.03 13.75
CA GLN A 244 -4.64 -1.30 14.48
C GLN A 244 -3.24 -1.91 14.54
N LEU A 245 -2.34 -1.48 13.67
CA LEU A 245 -0.94 -1.89 13.69
C LEU A 245 -0.18 -1.18 14.82
N ASP A 246 0.88 -1.81 15.32
CA ASP A 246 1.80 -1.13 16.24
C ASP A 246 2.56 -0.01 15.53
N SER A 247 3.14 0.90 16.32
CA SER A 247 3.78 2.11 15.76
C SER A 247 4.93 1.77 14.80
N GLU A 248 5.64 0.67 15.03
CA GLU A 248 6.73 0.22 14.16
C GLU A 248 6.20 -0.28 12.81
N SER A 249 5.15 -1.09 12.82
CA SER A 249 4.54 -1.64 11.61
C SER A 249 3.80 -0.57 10.81
N GLN A 250 3.15 0.39 11.46
CA GLN A 250 2.60 1.57 10.78
C GLN A 250 3.70 2.34 10.05
N ARG A 251 4.82 2.60 10.73
CA ARG A 251 5.97 3.27 10.14
C ARG A 251 6.53 2.50 8.95
N GLN A 252 6.69 1.18 9.07
CA GLN A 252 7.17 0.33 7.98
C GLN A 252 6.24 0.38 6.77
N VAL A 253 4.93 0.29 6.97
CA VAL A 253 3.93 0.39 5.89
C VAL A 253 4.00 1.76 5.19
N LEU A 254 4.15 2.85 5.95
CA LEU A 254 4.24 4.20 5.41
C LEU A 254 5.59 4.48 4.71
N GLU A 255 6.67 3.83 5.14
CA GLU A 255 8.01 3.92 4.55
C GLU A 255 8.21 2.94 3.37
N CYS A 256 7.24 2.07 3.09
CA CYS A 256 7.29 1.15 1.94
C CYS A 256 7.46 1.94 0.63
N GLN A 257 8.34 1.41 -0.22
CA GLN A 257 8.56 1.93 -1.56
C GLN A 257 7.43 1.48 -2.48
N VAL A 258 6.89 2.42 -3.24
CA VAL A 258 5.83 2.21 -4.23
C VAL A 258 6.29 2.75 -5.58
N ASP A 259 5.80 2.14 -6.66
CA ASP A 259 6.02 2.63 -8.01
C ASP A 259 4.92 3.65 -8.34
N PHE A 260 5.28 4.93 -8.33
CA PHE A 260 4.37 6.03 -8.55
C PHE A 260 4.63 6.68 -9.91
N GLN A 261 3.79 6.36 -10.90
CA GLN A 261 3.93 6.80 -12.29
C GLN A 261 5.32 6.51 -12.90
N GLY A 262 5.91 5.35 -12.59
CA GLY A 262 7.23 4.92 -13.08
C GLY A 262 8.41 5.35 -12.21
N TYR A 263 8.16 5.98 -11.05
CA TYR A 263 9.20 6.45 -10.14
C TYR A 263 9.02 5.83 -8.76
N THR A 264 10.11 5.33 -8.18
CA THR A 264 10.10 4.77 -6.83
C THR A 264 10.05 5.88 -5.78
N VAL A 265 9.01 5.85 -4.94
CA VAL A 265 8.80 6.82 -3.84
C VAL A 265 8.31 6.11 -2.58
N THR A 266 8.37 6.76 -1.41
CA THR A 266 7.73 6.21 -0.21
C THR A 266 6.23 6.51 -0.22
N LEU A 267 5.42 5.60 0.33
CA LEU A 267 3.97 5.82 0.46
C LEU A 267 3.64 7.10 1.25
N SER A 268 4.41 7.38 2.31
CA SER A 268 4.28 8.59 3.14
C SER A 268 4.55 9.90 2.39
N SER A 269 5.19 9.85 1.22
CA SER A 269 5.45 11.04 0.40
C SER A 269 4.26 11.43 -0.48
N LEU A 270 3.27 10.53 -0.64
CA LEU A 270 2.14 10.73 -1.54
C LEU A 270 0.95 11.47 -0.90
N ALA A 271 0.87 11.50 0.43
CA ALA A 271 -0.14 12.23 1.19
C ALA A 271 0.28 12.32 2.68
N ASP A 272 -0.42 13.15 3.43
CA ASP A 272 -0.26 13.26 4.88
C ASP A 272 -0.67 11.96 5.61
N VAL A 273 -0.04 11.72 6.76
CA VAL A 273 -0.25 10.50 7.56
C VAL A 273 -1.72 10.31 7.99
N PRO A 274 -2.45 11.34 8.47
CA PRO A 274 -3.88 11.20 8.79
C PRO A 274 -4.73 10.72 7.60
N PHE A 275 -4.48 11.25 6.40
CA PHE A 275 -5.14 10.79 5.19
C PHE A 275 -4.84 9.31 4.91
N LEU A 276 -3.55 8.92 4.92
CA LEU A 276 -3.14 7.54 4.66
C LEU A 276 -3.71 6.56 5.69
N GLN A 277 -3.72 6.91 6.98
CA GLN A 277 -4.28 6.08 8.05
C GLN A 277 -5.78 5.78 7.87
N SER A 278 -6.53 6.71 7.27
CA SER A 278 -7.98 6.58 7.06
C SER A 278 -8.36 5.91 5.74
N HIS A 279 -7.47 5.92 4.74
CA HIS A 279 -7.78 5.45 3.38
C HIS A 279 -6.97 4.23 2.93
N LEU A 280 -5.95 3.80 3.67
CA LEU A 280 -5.24 2.56 3.37
C LEU A 280 -6.11 1.35 3.72
N SER A 281 -6.62 0.70 2.67
CA SER A 281 -7.34 -0.56 2.81
C SER A 281 -6.37 -1.72 3.08
N ALA A 282 -6.91 -2.82 3.61
CA ALA A 282 -6.13 -4.02 3.83
C ALA A 282 -5.50 -4.58 2.55
N GLU A 283 -6.25 -4.51 1.45
CA GLU A 283 -5.78 -4.97 0.14
C GLU A 283 -4.57 -4.17 -0.31
N VAL A 284 -4.60 -2.83 -0.17
CA VAL A 284 -3.47 -1.97 -0.50
C VAL A 284 -2.24 -2.35 0.34
N VAL A 285 -2.42 -2.57 1.66
CA VAL A 285 -1.30 -2.99 2.54
C VAL A 285 -0.72 -4.33 2.12
N VAL A 286 -1.54 -5.31 1.71
CA VAL A 286 -1.04 -6.59 1.17
C VAL A 286 -0.32 -6.38 -0.17
N GLN A 287 -0.83 -5.51 -1.04
CA GLN A 287 -0.21 -5.20 -2.33
C GLN A 287 1.15 -4.49 -2.20
N LEU A 288 1.42 -3.78 -1.11
CA LEU A 288 2.75 -3.18 -0.86
C LEU A 288 3.87 -4.23 -0.87
N TYR A 289 3.60 -5.47 -0.48
CA TYR A 289 4.57 -6.57 -0.54
C TYR A 289 4.85 -7.07 -1.96
N ASN A 290 3.96 -6.75 -2.91
CA ASN A 290 4.04 -7.17 -4.31
C ASN A 290 4.36 -6.00 -5.27
N LYS A 291 4.99 -4.92 -4.76
CA LYS A 291 5.26 -3.65 -5.48
C LYS A 291 3.97 -2.98 -5.96
N LEU A 292 3.31 -2.27 -5.04
CA LEU A 292 2.16 -1.44 -5.36
C LEU A 292 2.52 -0.42 -6.45
N GLN A 293 1.72 -0.38 -7.51
CA GLN A 293 1.76 0.64 -8.54
C GLN A 293 0.64 1.65 -8.29
N VAL A 294 0.96 2.94 -8.39
CA VAL A 294 0.02 4.05 -8.18
C VAL A 294 0.10 4.98 -9.38
N GLY A 295 -1.02 5.14 -10.07
CA GLY A 295 -1.12 5.92 -11.30
C GLY A 295 -0.40 5.28 -12.49
N GLN A 296 -0.67 5.81 -13.68
CA GLN A 296 -0.04 5.32 -14.90
C GLN A 296 1.39 5.84 -15.05
N GLU A 297 2.30 4.98 -15.52
CA GLU A 297 3.65 5.35 -15.92
C GLU A 297 3.64 6.45 -16.99
N LEU A 298 4.57 7.41 -16.87
CA LEU A 298 4.72 8.46 -17.85
C LEU A 298 5.22 7.92 -19.19
N LEU A 299 4.75 8.50 -20.30
CA LEU A 299 5.25 8.17 -21.63
C LEU A 299 6.76 8.31 -21.71
N GLU A 300 7.44 7.36 -22.34
CA GLU A 300 8.89 7.38 -22.48
C GLU A 300 9.39 8.67 -23.15
N ARG A 301 10.48 9.21 -22.60
CA ARG A 301 11.16 10.36 -23.19
C ARG A 301 11.77 9.96 -24.54
N ASN A 302 11.49 10.76 -25.57
CA ASN A 302 12.12 10.56 -26.87
C ASN A 302 13.66 10.67 -26.73
N PRO A 303 14.45 9.64 -27.12
CA PRO A 303 15.90 9.65 -26.97
C PRO A 303 16.58 10.75 -27.80
N CYS A 304 15.91 11.24 -28.84
CA CYS A 304 16.35 12.33 -29.70
C CYS A 304 15.74 13.69 -29.30
N TYR A 305 15.30 13.85 -28.04
CA TYR A 305 14.75 15.10 -27.56
C TYR A 305 15.78 16.25 -27.65
N LEU A 306 15.38 17.34 -28.30
CA LEU A 306 16.14 18.58 -28.37
C LEU A 306 15.46 19.64 -27.48
N PRO A 307 16.17 20.18 -26.47
CA PRO A 307 15.67 21.26 -25.65
C PRO A 307 15.16 22.44 -26.48
N ARG A 308 14.02 23.01 -26.06
CA ARG A 308 13.43 24.18 -26.69
C ARG A 308 13.72 25.43 -25.89
N THR A 309 14.03 26.52 -26.58
CA THR A 309 14.11 27.84 -25.98
C THR A 309 12.72 28.46 -25.96
N PHE A 310 12.33 29.03 -24.82
CA PHE A 310 11.05 29.71 -24.66
C PHE A 310 11.28 31.21 -24.63
N VAL A 311 10.44 31.96 -25.33
CA VAL A 311 10.49 33.42 -25.34
C VAL A 311 9.16 34.00 -24.92
N ARG A 312 9.19 35.10 -24.17
CA ARG A 312 8.00 35.79 -23.69
C ARG A 312 8.22 37.29 -23.60
N ASN A 313 7.22 38.07 -24.02
CA ASN A 313 7.18 39.50 -23.77
C ASN A 313 6.64 39.73 -22.37
N GLU A 314 7.50 40.19 -21.48
CA GLU A 314 7.16 40.42 -20.06
C GLU A 314 7.74 41.71 -19.52
N LEU A 315 8.65 42.35 -20.26
CA LEU A 315 9.15 43.67 -19.91
C LEU A 315 8.11 44.71 -20.30
N ILE A 316 7.84 45.62 -19.38
CA ILE A 316 6.89 46.72 -19.55
C ILE A 316 7.62 48.06 -19.56
N ASN A 317 7.08 49.01 -20.31
CA ASN A 317 7.58 50.37 -20.35
C ASN A 317 7.16 51.16 -19.09
N GLU A 318 7.92 52.20 -18.78
CA GLU A 318 7.69 53.03 -17.59
C GLU A 318 6.39 53.84 -17.66
N TYR A 319 5.76 53.94 -18.84
CA TYR A 319 4.47 54.64 -18.98
C TYR A 319 3.33 53.92 -18.26
N ILE A 320 3.49 52.65 -17.89
CA ILE A 320 2.50 51.95 -17.05
C ILE A 320 2.28 52.67 -15.70
N PHE A 321 3.32 53.35 -15.19
CA PHE A 321 3.21 54.14 -13.96
C PHE A 321 2.40 55.43 -14.17
N LYS A 322 1.92 55.74 -15.37
CA LYS A 322 1.05 56.90 -15.64
C LYS A 322 -0.42 56.49 -15.83
N GLU A 323 -0.70 55.20 -15.83
CA GLU A 323 -2.07 54.69 -15.98
C GLU A 323 -2.85 54.83 -14.68
N GLU A 324 -3.82 55.74 -14.67
CA GLU A 324 -4.62 56.09 -13.49
C GLU A 324 -5.53 54.94 -13.03
N HIS A 325 -5.90 54.04 -13.94
CA HIS A 325 -6.79 52.92 -13.65
C HIS A 325 -6.08 51.67 -13.12
N LEU A 326 -4.74 51.68 -13.03
CA LEU A 326 -3.95 50.54 -12.59
C LEU A 326 -3.47 50.71 -11.14
N ILE A 327 -3.73 49.67 -10.35
CA ILE A 327 -3.12 49.47 -9.03
C ILE A 327 -1.93 48.51 -9.23
N LEU A 328 -0.74 48.95 -8.83
CA LEU A 328 0.52 48.23 -9.01
C LEU A 328 1.13 47.90 -7.65
N ALA A 329 1.48 46.62 -7.46
CA ALA A 329 2.40 46.16 -6.44
C ALA A 329 3.79 46.03 -7.07
N ILE A 330 4.80 46.65 -6.45
CA ILE A 330 6.13 46.84 -7.02
C ILE A 330 7.17 46.19 -6.10
N THR A 331 7.94 45.24 -6.61
CA THR A 331 9.11 44.66 -5.94
C THR A 331 10.42 45.14 -6.57
N GLY A 332 11.53 45.09 -5.81
CA GLY A 332 12.89 45.30 -6.33
C GLY A 332 13.25 46.74 -6.72
N ALA A 333 12.35 47.71 -6.54
CA ALA A 333 12.60 49.13 -6.81
C ALA A 333 12.89 49.90 -5.52
N SER A 334 13.85 50.83 -5.55
CA SER A 334 14.00 51.82 -4.49
C SER A 334 13.01 52.98 -4.69
N GLU A 335 12.64 53.66 -3.61
CA GLU A 335 11.78 54.86 -3.68
C GLU A 335 12.41 55.93 -4.60
N ALA A 336 13.73 56.09 -4.56
CA ALA A 336 14.45 57.00 -5.46
C ALA A 336 14.28 56.61 -6.94
N ARG A 337 14.35 55.31 -7.27
CA ARG A 337 14.12 54.84 -8.65
C ARG A 337 12.68 55.11 -9.08
N LEU A 338 11.70 54.89 -8.19
CA LEU A 338 10.30 55.14 -8.50
C LEU A 338 9.97 56.63 -8.64
N ALA A 339 10.61 57.50 -7.87
CA ALA A 339 10.42 58.96 -7.95
C ALA A 339 10.73 59.54 -9.34
N HIS A 340 11.53 58.85 -10.16
CA HIS A 340 11.84 59.26 -11.54
C HIS A 340 10.79 58.84 -12.57
N VAL A 341 10.01 57.79 -12.29
CA VAL A 341 9.06 57.20 -13.26
C VAL A 341 7.59 57.45 -12.90
N VAL A 342 7.32 57.67 -11.61
CA VAL A 342 5.99 57.95 -11.07
C VAL A 342 5.63 59.43 -11.30
N PRO A 343 4.39 59.76 -11.74
CA PRO A 343 3.95 61.13 -11.93
C PRO A 343 4.12 62.00 -10.67
N PRO A 344 4.49 63.30 -10.83
CA PRO A 344 4.56 64.22 -9.71
C PRO A 344 3.21 64.33 -8.98
N GLY A 345 3.24 64.20 -7.65
CA GLY A 345 2.05 64.30 -6.79
C GLY A 345 1.43 62.94 -6.41
N GLU A 346 1.87 61.85 -7.02
CA GLU A 346 1.45 60.52 -6.58
C GLU A 346 2.26 59.99 -5.40
N GLN A 347 1.57 59.24 -4.55
CA GLN A 347 2.19 58.61 -3.39
C GLN A 347 2.45 57.14 -3.66
N VAL A 348 3.70 56.75 -3.49
CA VAL A 348 4.11 55.34 -3.38
C VAL A 348 4.11 54.98 -1.90
N GLN A 349 3.36 53.97 -1.52
CA GLN A 349 3.30 53.51 -0.12
C GLN A 349 4.01 52.18 0.04
N ARG A 350 4.83 52.07 1.09
CA ARG A 350 5.41 50.78 1.47
C ARG A 350 4.35 49.94 2.16
N PHE A 351 4.12 48.75 1.63
CA PHE A 351 3.17 47.81 2.21
C PHE A 351 3.67 47.34 3.59
N ASN A 352 2.78 47.40 4.57
CA ASN A 352 2.98 46.84 5.90
C ASN A 352 1.69 46.15 6.33
N PRO A 353 1.68 44.82 6.53
CA PRO A 353 0.47 44.09 6.90
C PRO A 353 -0.13 44.53 8.25
N ASP A 354 0.70 45.03 9.18
CA ASP A 354 0.24 45.44 10.52
C ASP A 354 -0.49 46.79 10.54
N ASN A 355 -0.33 47.60 9.50
CA ASN A 355 -0.88 48.97 9.42
C ASN A 355 -1.50 49.24 8.04
N PHE A 356 -2.15 48.21 7.47
CA PHE A 356 -2.74 48.31 6.15
C PHE A 356 -4.06 49.09 6.19
N ASP A 357 -4.11 50.23 5.49
CA ASP A 357 -5.30 51.07 5.35
C ASP A 357 -5.74 51.16 3.89
N LEU A 358 -6.86 50.50 3.57
CA LEU A 358 -7.50 50.50 2.25
C LEU A 358 -8.17 51.84 1.89
N SER A 359 -8.41 52.72 2.87
CA SER A 359 -9.03 54.03 2.66
C SER A 359 -8.05 55.07 2.12
N ALA A 360 -6.75 54.80 2.23
CA ALA A 360 -5.73 55.54 1.50
C ALA A 360 -5.92 55.28 0.00
N ASN A 361 -6.24 56.33 -0.76
CA ASN A 361 -6.40 56.27 -2.22
C ASN A 361 -5.02 56.09 -2.91
N CYS A 362 -4.31 55.02 -2.56
CA CYS A 362 -2.97 54.70 -3.04
C CYS A 362 -3.04 53.58 -4.09
N ARG A 363 -2.51 53.87 -5.27
CA ARG A 363 -2.45 52.91 -6.38
C ARG A 363 -1.10 52.20 -6.52
N LEU A 364 -0.03 52.71 -5.87
CA LEU A 364 1.33 52.18 -6.02
C LEU A 364 1.86 51.67 -4.67
N TRP A 365 2.01 50.36 -4.58
CA TRP A 365 2.42 49.66 -3.35
C TRP A 365 3.81 49.08 -3.52
N LEU A 366 4.77 49.48 -2.68
CA LEU A 366 6.07 48.83 -2.58
C LEU A 366 5.96 47.60 -1.68
N ILE A 367 6.20 46.42 -2.24
CA ILE A 367 6.11 45.13 -1.55
C ILE A 367 7.49 44.44 -1.49
N ALA A 368 7.69 43.56 -0.51
CA ALA A 368 8.92 42.80 -0.34
C ALA A 368 8.98 41.57 -1.27
N GLY A 369 7.85 40.96 -1.59
CA GLY A 369 7.80 39.75 -2.41
C GLY A 369 6.39 39.19 -2.59
N GLU A 370 6.32 37.91 -2.99
CA GLU A 370 5.07 37.22 -3.32
C GLU A 370 4.07 37.17 -2.16
N ALA A 371 4.53 36.92 -0.93
CA ALA A 371 3.64 36.84 0.24
C ALA A 371 2.85 38.13 0.47
N ASP A 372 3.50 39.29 0.30
CA ASP A 372 2.85 40.60 0.38
C ASP A 372 1.85 40.79 -0.77
N PHE A 373 2.21 40.36 -1.99
CA PHE A 373 1.30 40.40 -3.12
C PHE A 373 0.06 39.53 -2.89
N THR A 374 0.21 38.32 -2.35
CA THR A 374 -0.89 37.44 -1.97
C THR A 374 -1.79 38.10 -0.93
N PHE A 375 -1.22 38.80 0.06
CA PHE A 375 -2.00 39.56 1.03
C PHE A 375 -2.79 40.69 0.37
N LEU A 376 -2.14 41.51 -0.47
CA LEU A 376 -2.83 42.56 -1.24
C LEU A 376 -3.92 41.97 -2.15
N CYS A 377 -3.69 40.78 -2.69
CA CYS A 377 -4.67 40.02 -3.44
C CYS A 377 -5.82 39.48 -2.58
N ALA A 378 -5.78 39.49 -1.25
CA ALA A 378 -6.98 39.25 -0.45
C ALA A 378 -7.85 40.51 -0.35
N MET A 379 -7.21 41.67 -0.33
CA MET A 379 -7.81 42.95 0.08
C MET A 379 -8.25 43.83 -1.11
N ILE A 380 -7.47 43.84 -2.18
CA ILE A 380 -7.70 44.68 -3.36
C ILE A 380 -8.30 43.80 -4.46
N SER A 381 -9.41 44.24 -5.06
CA SER A 381 -10.12 43.45 -6.08
C SER A 381 -9.28 43.27 -7.35
N SER A 382 -8.49 44.28 -7.72
CA SER A 382 -7.67 44.34 -8.91
C SER A 382 -6.28 44.90 -8.61
N ILE A 383 -5.23 44.10 -8.83
CA ILE A 383 -3.86 44.57 -8.63
C ILE A 383 -2.89 43.81 -9.54
N HIS A 384 -1.90 44.51 -10.08
CA HIS A 384 -0.84 43.93 -10.91
C HIS A 384 0.48 43.91 -10.15
N TRP A 385 1.22 42.82 -10.25
CA TRP A 385 2.57 42.73 -9.71
C TRP A 385 3.60 43.06 -10.80
N VAL A 386 4.43 44.05 -10.53
CA VAL A 386 5.57 44.48 -11.32
C VAL A 386 6.85 44.33 -10.50
N GLU A 387 7.89 43.79 -11.10
CA GLU A 387 9.21 43.69 -10.49
C GLU A 387 10.20 44.57 -11.26
N ALA A 388 10.97 45.37 -10.54
CA ALA A 388 12.07 46.10 -11.12
C ALA A 388 13.30 45.19 -11.28
N CYS A 389 13.87 45.17 -12.48
CA CYS A 389 15.07 44.43 -12.83
C CYS A 389 16.11 45.37 -13.49
N GLU A 390 17.25 44.83 -13.90
CA GLU A 390 18.31 45.59 -14.59
C GLU A 390 17.83 46.18 -15.92
N GLN A 391 16.99 45.45 -16.65
CA GLN A 391 16.51 45.83 -17.99
C GLN A 391 15.28 46.74 -17.96
N GLY A 392 14.75 47.08 -16.79
CA GLY A 392 13.54 47.91 -16.62
C GLY A 392 12.57 47.30 -15.62
N PHE A 393 11.31 47.21 -16.00
CA PHE A 393 10.24 46.65 -15.18
C PHE A 393 9.67 45.41 -15.87
N ARG A 394 9.45 44.33 -15.11
CA ARG A 394 8.93 43.05 -15.55
C ARG A 394 7.57 42.82 -14.92
N TRP A 395 6.58 42.45 -15.71
CA TRP A 395 5.28 42.04 -15.18
C TRP A 395 5.35 40.60 -14.64
N ARG A 396 4.78 40.37 -13.46
CA ARG A 396 4.81 39.08 -12.76
C ARG A 396 3.44 38.44 -12.61
N ALA A 397 2.41 39.19 -12.24
CA ALA A 397 1.08 38.62 -12.00
C ALA A 397 -0.03 39.68 -12.03
N VAL A 398 -1.27 39.22 -12.03
CA VAL A 398 -2.46 40.07 -11.84
C VAL A 398 -3.53 39.33 -11.06
N LYS A 399 -4.32 40.07 -10.29
CA LYS A 399 -5.61 39.61 -9.76
C LYS A 399 -6.77 40.26 -10.52
N ARG A 400 -7.69 39.42 -11.04
CA ARG A 400 -9.05 39.73 -11.55
C ARG A 400 -9.24 40.78 -12.66
N VAL A 401 -8.28 41.66 -12.99
CA VAL A 401 -8.43 42.61 -14.11
C VAL A 401 -7.82 42.12 -15.41
N THR A 402 -8.48 42.51 -16.50
CA THR A 402 -8.09 42.27 -17.88
C THR A 402 -6.67 42.75 -18.12
N TYR A 403 -5.77 41.80 -18.36
CA TYR A 403 -4.39 42.00 -18.79
C TYR A 403 -4.20 42.97 -19.99
N GLN A 404 -5.28 43.33 -20.71
CA GLN A 404 -5.29 44.22 -21.87
C GLN A 404 -4.61 45.57 -21.62
N LEU A 405 -4.78 46.15 -20.43
CA LEU A 405 -4.13 47.43 -20.09
C LEU A 405 -2.60 47.25 -20.06
N VAL A 406 -2.10 46.14 -19.52
CA VAL A 406 -0.66 45.87 -19.45
C VAL A 406 -0.06 45.58 -20.84
N ILE A 407 -0.80 44.93 -21.74
CA ILE A 407 -0.33 44.62 -23.10
C ILE A 407 0.10 45.89 -23.83
N ASN A 408 -0.66 46.98 -23.67
CA ASN A 408 -0.34 48.26 -24.30
C ASN A 408 0.99 48.84 -23.82
N HIS A 409 1.49 48.37 -22.67
CA HIS A 409 2.78 48.76 -22.11
C HIS A 409 3.88 47.72 -22.30
N LEU A 410 3.62 46.56 -22.92
CA LEU A 410 4.65 45.58 -23.21
C LEU A 410 5.67 46.16 -24.18
N ARG A 411 6.95 45.95 -23.85
CA ARG A 411 8.05 46.21 -24.77
C ARG A 411 8.09 45.13 -25.83
N GLN A 412 8.67 45.47 -26.97
CA GLN A 412 8.93 44.50 -28.06
C GLN A 412 10.07 43.54 -27.73
N ASP A 413 10.86 43.84 -26.70
CA ASP A 413 11.95 42.99 -26.23
C ASP A 413 11.40 41.68 -25.63
N THR A 414 11.90 40.55 -26.13
CA THR A 414 11.59 39.23 -25.61
C THR A 414 12.57 38.83 -24.51
N THR A 415 12.06 38.24 -23.43
CA THR A 415 12.90 37.51 -22.47
C THR A 415 13.01 36.06 -22.93
N SER A 416 14.25 35.55 -22.99
CA SER A 416 14.56 34.19 -23.42
C SER A 416 14.86 33.29 -22.22
N TYR A 417 14.37 32.07 -22.29
CA TYR A 417 14.50 31.03 -21.27
C TYR A 417 15.11 29.78 -21.92
N ALA A 418 16.22 29.28 -21.37
CA ALA A 418 17.04 28.29 -22.06
C ALA A 418 16.38 26.90 -22.18
N GLY A 419 15.34 26.62 -21.39
CA GLY A 419 14.62 25.35 -21.44
C GLY A 419 13.48 25.23 -20.44
N ALA A 420 12.78 24.08 -20.50
CA ALA A 420 11.61 23.82 -19.67
C ALA A 420 11.88 23.91 -18.16
N LYS A 421 13.11 23.64 -17.73
CA LYS A 421 13.51 23.74 -16.32
C LYS A 421 13.28 25.14 -15.75
N GLU A 422 13.53 26.18 -16.54
CA GLU A 422 13.37 27.57 -16.08
C GLU A 422 11.90 27.99 -15.98
N ILE A 423 11.02 27.44 -16.84
CA ILE A 423 9.59 27.79 -16.82
C ILE A 423 8.80 27.00 -15.76
N ILE A 424 9.23 25.78 -15.42
CA ILE A 424 8.62 24.96 -14.35
C ILE A 424 8.78 25.63 -12.99
N ASP A 425 9.86 26.37 -12.79
CA ASP A 425 10.19 27.02 -11.52
C ASP A 425 9.55 28.40 -11.35
N LEU A 426 8.76 28.85 -12.34
CA LEU A 426 8.07 30.13 -12.26
C LEU A 426 6.87 30.05 -11.29
N PRO A 427 6.55 31.15 -10.58
CA PRO A 427 5.44 31.20 -9.62
C PRO A 427 4.06 31.21 -10.28
N HIS A 428 3.98 30.96 -11.60
CA HIS A 428 2.72 30.98 -12.32
C HIS A 428 2.03 29.63 -12.21
N GLN A 429 0.81 29.64 -11.70
CA GLN A 429 -0.02 28.44 -11.70
C GLN A 429 -0.37 28.03 -13.14
N VAL A 430 -0.83 28.93 -13.99
CA VAL A 430 -1.15 28.63 -15.40
C VAL A 430 0.00 29.07 -16.30
N VAL A 431 0.54 28.14 -17.09
CA VAL A 431 1.63 28.37 -18.03
C VAL A 431 1.17 28.02 -19.44
N LEU A 432 1.02 29.03 -20.29
CA LEU A 432 0.65 28.82 -21.69
C LEU A 432 1.92 28.61 -22.52
N VAL A 433 1.97 27.51 -23.26
CA VAL A 433 3.08 27.18 -24.18
C VAL A 433 2.54 27.11 -25.59
N VAL A 434 2.95 28.07 -26.41
CA VAL A 434 2.34 28.30 -27.72
C VAL A 434 3.39 28.18 -28.82
N ALA A 435 3.04 27.50 -29.90
CA ALA A 435 3.94 27.34 -31.05
C ALA A 435 3.17 26.90 -32.30
N GLU A 436 3.79 27.11 -33.46
CA GLU A 436 3.29 26.58 -34.73
C GLU A 436 3.23 25.04 -34.76
N PRO A 437 2.43 24.45 -35.68
CA PRO A 437 2.42 23.00 -35.90
C PRO A 437 3.82 22.46 -36.19
N GLY A 438 4.15 21.28 -35.65
CA GLY A 438 5.45 20.63 -35.85
C GLY A 438 6.61 21.19 -35.02
N MET A 439 6.40 22.23 -34.20
CA MET A 439 7.44 22.82 -33.34
C MET A 439 7.80 21.99 -32.09
N GLY A 440 7.14 20.85 -31.89
CA GLY A 440 7.45 19.91 -30.82
C GLY A 440 6.77 20.20 -29.46
N LYS A 441 5.60 20.86 -29.43
CA LYS A 441 4.83 21.13 -28.19
C LYS A 441 4.59 19.87 -27.36
N THR A 442 4.04 18.82 -27.99
CA THR A 442 3.76 17.51 -27.39
C THR A 442 5.04 16.81 -26.89
N THR A 443 6.15 16.99 -27.60
CA THR A 443 7.46 16.47 -27.15
C THR A 443 7.96 17.24 -25.94
N GLU A 444 7.77 18.56 -25.92
CA GLU A 444 8.17 19.44 -24.83
C GLU A 444 7.35 19.20 -23.56
N THR A 445 6.04 18.98 -23.67
CA THR A 445 5.21 18.61 -22.52
C THR A 445 5.57 17.25 -21.94
N THR A 446 5.95 16.29 -22.78
CA THR A 446 6.52 15.01 -22.32
C THR A 446 7.79 15.25 -21.51
N ASN A 447 8.68 16.13 -22.01
CA ASN A 447 9.90 16.49 -21.30
C ASN A 447 9.60 17.22 -19.97
N ILE A 448 8.63 18.13 -19.94
CA ILE A 448 8.17 18.81 -18.71
C ILE A 448 7.70 17.79 -17.67
N ALA A 449 6.89 16.80 -18.06
CA ALA A 449 6.42 15.75 -17.17
C ALA A 449 7.58 15.01 -16.48
N HIS A 450 8.62 14.64 -17.25
CA HIS A 450 9.83 14.02 -16.69
C HIS A 450 10.62 14.96 -15.78
N LEU A 451 10.80 16.23 -16.17
CA LEU A 451 11.54 17.20 -15.36
C LEU A 451 10.84 17.45 -14.01
N VAL A 452 9.50 17.48 -14.00
CA VAL A 452 8.71 17.57 -12.76
C VAL A 452 9.00 16.38 -11.85
N LYS A 453 8.90 15.14 -12.38
CA LYS A 453 9.21 13.92 -11.60
C LYS A 453 10.67 13.82 -11.16
N GLN A 454 11.62 14.31 -11.97
CA GLN A 454 13.04 14.35 -11.57
C GLN A 454 13.29 15.32 -10.42
N LYS A 455 12.56 16.44 -10.39
CA LYS A 455 12.67 17.43 -9.31
C LYS A 455 11.98 16.94 -8.03
N ASP A 456 10.80 16.36 -8.18
CA ASP A 456 10.01 15.79 -7.09
C ASP A 456 9.22 14.57 -7.61
N PRO A 457 9.74 13.35 -7.37
CA PRO A 457 9.09 12.11 -7.79
C PRO A 457 7.66 11.93 -7.27
N SER A 458 7.34 12.54 -6.13
CA SER A 458 6.03 12.45 -5.47
C SER A 458 5.01 13.45 -6.00
N THR A 459 5.37 14.32 -6.95
CA THR A 459 4.42 15.19 -7.66
C THR A 459 3.54 14.35 -8.60
N TRP A 460 2.22 14.49 -8.54
CA TRP A 460 1.31 13.95 -9.55
C TRP A 460 1.49 14.68 -10.87
N VAL A 461 1.61 13.94 -11.97
CA VAL A 461 1.58 14.52 -13.32
C VAL A 461 0.41 13.93 -14.08
N VAL A 462 -0.62 14.75 -14.33
CA VAL A 462 -1.79 14.35 -15.12
C VAL A 462 -1.69 15.01 -16.50
N ARG A 463 -1.45 14.19 -17.52
CA ARG A 463 -1.42 14.63 -18.90
C ARG A 463 -2.76 14.35 -19.58
N VAL A 464 -3.33 15.38 -20.15
CA VAL A 464 -4.60 15.36 -20.87
C VAL A 464 -4.32 15.70 -22.32
N ASP A 465 -4.54 14.75 -23.22
CA ASP A 465 -4.68 15.03 -24.64
C ASP A 465 -6.12 15.50 -24.88
N LEU A 466 -6.30 16.81 -25.06
CA LEU A 466 -7.64 17.40 -25.15
C LEU A 466 -8.42 16.88 -26.37
N ASN A 467 -7.73 16.47 -27.44
CA ASN A 467 -8.35 15.91 -28.63
C ASN A 467 -8.99 14.53 -28.36
N LEU A 468 -8.41 13.75 -27.43
CA LEU A 468 -8.95 12.43 -27.05
C LEU A 468 -10.09 12.51 -26.02
N CYS A 469 -10.27 13.66 -25.35
CA CYS A 469 -11.22 13.82 -24.25
C CYS A 469 -12.56 14.47 -24.65
N ILE A 470 -12.86 14.61 -25.95
CA ILE A 470 -14.08 15.29 -26.43
C ILE A 470 -15.37 14.69 -25.84
N THR A 471 -15.43 13.36 -25.70
CA THR A 471 -16.59 12.67 -25.11
C THR A 471 -16.78 13.02 -23.64
N LEU A 472 -15.70 13.04 -22.85
CA LEU A 472 -15.74 13.42 -21.43
C LEU A 472 -16.09 14.90 -21.24
N LEU A 473 -15.53 15.79 -22.08
CA LEU A 473 -15.87 17.21 -22.06
C LEU A 473 -17.35 17.47 -22.35
N SER A 474 -17.99 16.62 -23.16
CA SER A 474 -19.42 16.74 -23.45
C SER A 474 -20.34 16.37 -22.29
N GLN A 475 -19.85 15.59 -21.31
CA GLN A 475 -20.64 15.08 -20.19
C GLN A 475 -20.76 16.07 -19.02
N GLN A 476 -20.03 17.20 -19.05
CA GLN A 476 -20.04 18.23 -18.00
C GLN A 476 -19.75 17.68 -16.59
N VAL A 477 -18.87 16.67 -16.50
CA VAL A 477 -18.37 16.15 -15.22
C VAL A 477 -17.55 17.21 -14.48
N SER A 478 -17.39 17.04 -13.15
CA SER A 478 -16.55 17.94 -12.38
C SER A 478 -15.07 17.84 -12.80
N ALA A 479 -14.28 18.88 -12.56
CA ALA A 479 -12.85 18.87 -12.88
C ALA A 479 -12.07 17.72 -12.22
N VAL A 480 -12.47 17.30 -11.01
CA VAL A 480 -11.82 16.19 -10.29
C VAL A 480 -12.15 14.86 -10.95
N GLU A 481 -13.43 14.61 -11.22
CA GLU A 481 -13.88 13.39 -11.93
C GLU A 481 -13.25 13.30 -13.32
N PHE A 482 -13.20 14.43 -14.05
CA PHE A 482 -12.52 14.51 -15.33
C PHE A 482 -11.05 14.04 -15.25
N LEU A 483 -10.29 14.53 -14.27
CA LEU A 483 -8.89 14.12 -14.11
C LEU A 483 -8.74 12.67 -13.66
N GLN A 484 -9.64 12.15 -12.82
CA GLN A 484 -9.62 10.75 -12.40
C GLN A 484 -9.84 9.79 -13.57
N GLU A 485 -10.77 10.12 -14.47
CA GLU A 485 -11.03 9.35 -15.68
C GLU A 485 -9.85 9.43 -16.67
N VAL A 486 -9.32 10.62 -16.93
CA VAL A 486 -8.20 10.79 -17.88
C VAL A 486 -6.90 10.20 -17.36
N ALA A 487 -6.65 10.23 -16.05
CA ALA A 487 -5.48 9.60 -15.45
C ALA A 487 -5.60 8.06 -15.38
N THR A 488 -6.72 7.48 -15.82
CA THR A 488 -6.99 6.03 -15.83
C THR A 488 -6.81 5.36 -14.46
N LEU A 489 -7.28 6.03 -13.39
CA LEU A 489 -7.15 5.53 -12.03
C LEU A 489 -8.09 4.34 -11.79
N ASN A 490 -7.51 3.17 -11.54
CA ASN A 490 -8.25 1.90 -11.52
C ASN A 490 -8.76 1.54 -10.13
N THR A 491 -8.17 2.12 -9.08
CA THR A 491 -8.52 1.83 -7.69
C THR A 491 -9.14 3.02 -6.98
N GLU A 492 -10.02 2.75 -6.01
CA GLU A 492 -10.57 3.81 -5.16
C GLU A 492 -9.49 4.52 -4.33
N PHE A 493 -8.43 3.80 -3.96
CA PHE A 493 -7.27 4.38 -3.27
C PHE A 493 -6.59 5.47 -4.11
N GLU A 494 -6.29 5.20 -5.38
CA GLU A 494 -5.72 6.18 -6.30
C GLU A 494 -6.62 7.40 -6.50
N LYS A 495 -7.93 7.17 -6.70
CA LYS A 495 -8.91 8.25 -6.87
C LYS A 495 -8.97 9.16 -5.65
N CYS A 496 -9.00 8.59 -4.45
CA CYS A 496 -8.97 9.34 -3.19
C CYS A 496 -7.65 10.10 -3.04
N LEU A 497 -6.52 9.49 -3.41
CA LEU A 497 -5.19 10.09 -3.29
C LEU A 497 -5.04 11.32 -4.20
N LEU A 498 -5.41 11.21 -5.48
CA LEU A 498 -5.41 12.36 -6.40
C LEU A 498 -6.35 13.46 -5.92
N LYS A 499 -7.55 13.09 -5.45
CA LYS A 499 -8.51 14.06 -4.92
C LYS A 499 -7.95 14.83 -3.72
N ASN A 500 -7.32 14.13 -2.77
CA ASN A 500 -6.65 14.78 -1.62
C ASN A 500 -5.56 15.76 -2.07
N GLN A 501 -4.79 15.37 -3.08
CA GLN A 501 -3.75 16.22 -3.65
C GLN A 501 -4.34 17.48 -4.33
N LEU A 502 -5.48 17.37 -5.01
CA LEU A 502 -6.16 18.51 -5.64
C LEU A 502 -6.85 19.45 -4.63
N ASP A 503 -7.30 18.93 -3.49
CA ASP A 503 -8.08 19.68 -2.52
C ASP A 503 -7.23 20.27 -1.37
N SER A 504 -6.13 19.63 -0.98
CA SER A 504 -5.38 19.97 0.25
C SER A 504 -3.89 20.29 0.00
N ASP A 505 -3.14 19.38 -0.60
CA ASP A 505 -1.67 19.45 -0.65
C ASP A 505 -1.17 20.30 -1.82
N GLY A 506 -1.77 20.07 -2.98
CA GLY A 506 -1.50 20.77 -4.22
C GLY A 506 -0.26 20.35 -4.97
N ASN A 507 0.32 19.19 -4.64
CA ASN A 507 1.47 18.65 -5.35
C ASN A 507 1.06 17.94 -6.65
N VAL A 508 0.35 18.67 -7.51
CA VAL A 508 -0.18 18.21 -8.79
C VAL A 508 0.27 19.16 -9.90
N VAL A 509 0.74 18.59 -11.00
CA VAL A 509 0.97 19.27 -12.26
C VAL A 509 0.03 18.70 -13.31
N ILE A 510 -0.71 19.59 -13.97
CA ILE A 510 -1.64 19.22 -15.04
C ILE A 510 -1.06 19.72 -16.36
N ILE A 511 -1.13 18.90 -17.39
CA ILE A 511 -0.70 19.26 -18.74
C ILE A 511 -1.89 19.06 -19.67
N LEU A 512 -2.45 20.15 -20.18
CA LEU A 512 -3.49 20.14 -21.21
C LEU A 512 -2.83 20.35 -22.57
N ASP A 513 -2.70 19.29 -23.35
CA ASP A 513 -2.04 19.29 -24.65
C ASP A 513 -3.08 19.46 -25.77
N GLY A 514 -2.83 20.37 -26.72
CA GLY A 514 -3.62 20.52 -27.94
C GLY A 514 -4.92 21.31 -27.79
N PHE A 515 -4.92 22.46 -27.09
CA PHE A 515 -6.13 23.28 -26.95
C PHE A 515 -6.73 23.69 -28.30
N ASP A 516 -5.88 24.01 -29.28
CA ASP A 516 -6.33 24.38 -30.63
C ASP A 516 -6.95 23.22 -31.43
N GLU A 517 -6.74 21.97 -30.99
CA GLU A 517 -7.24 20.77 -31.67
C GLU A 517 -8.68 20.42 -31.26
N VAL A 518 -9.17 21.04 -30.19
CA VAL A 518 -10.54 20.89 -29.73
C VAL A 518 -11.50 21.64 -30.67
N SER A 519 -12.66 21.04 -30.96
CA SER A 519 -13.71 21.74 -31.72
C SER A 519 -14.23 22.96 -30.95
N HIS A 520 -14.55 24.04 -31.66
CA HIS A 520 -15.02 25.31 -31.09
C HIS A 520 -16.22 25.14 -30.15
N ASN A 521 -17.05 24.11 -30.36
CA ASN A 521 -18.19 23.77 -29.51
C ASN A 521 -17.80 23.33 -28.08
N TYR A 522 -16.53 23.02 -27.84
CA TYR A 522 -16.02 22.55 -26.55
C TYR A 522 -15.04 23.53 -25.88
N TYR A 523 -14.74 24.68 -26.50
CA TYR A 523 -13.82 25.68 -25.92
C TYR A 523 -14.32 26.18 -24.56
N GLU A 524 -15.61 26.46 -24.43
CA GLU A 524 -16.20 26.91 -23.16
C GLU A 524 -16.07 25.85 -22.05
N GLN A 525 -16.15 24.58 -22.41
CA GLN A 525 -16.00 23.45 -21.48
C GLN A 525 -14.54 23.34 -21.03
N VAL A 526 -13.57 23.47 -21.94
CA VAL A 526 -12.15 23.48 -21.57
C VAL A 526 -11.78 24.72 -20.76
N PHE A 527 -12.35 25.90 -21.07
CA PHE A 527 -12.17 27.10 -20.25
C PHE A 527 -12.81 26.97 -18.87
N SER A 528 -14.01 26.37 -18.77
CA SER A 528 -14.65 26.06 -17.51
C SER A 528 -13.79 25.09 -16.68
N LEU A 529 -13.23 24.06 -17.30
CA LEU A 529 -12.29 23.14 -16.66
C LEU A 529 -11.04 23.87 -16.16
N LEU A 530 -10.40 24.67 -17.01
CA LEU A 530 -9.25 25.49 -16.62
C LEU A 530 -9.56 26.43 -15.45
N HIS A 531 -10.73 27.06 -15.46
CA HIS A 531 -11.16 27.93 -14.37
C HIS A 531 -11.33 27.14 -13.06
N GLN A 532 -12.04 26.01 -13.09
CA GLN A 532 -12.22 25.13 -11.93
C GLN A 532 -10.88 24.61 -11.38
N LEU A 533 -9.90 24.34 -12.23
CA LEU A 533 -8.57 23.92 -11.80
C LEU A 533 -7.75 25.09 -11.24
N SER A 534 -7.81 26.28 -11.85
CA SER A 534 -7.07 27.47 -11.39
C SER A 534 -7.49 27.96 -10.00
N VAL A 535 -8.72 27.65 -9.55
CA VAL A 535 -9.15 27.99 -8.19
C VAL A 535 -8.72 26.96 -7.14
N LYS A 536 -8.22 25.79 -7.57
CA LYS A 536 -7.66 24.77 -6.68
C LYS A 536 -6.21 25.06 -6.35
N LYS A 537 -5.73 24.47 -5.27
CA LYS A 537 -4.32 24.49 -4.91
C LYS A 537 -3.61 23.48 -5.80
N ILE A 538 -3.18 23.92 -6.99
CA ILE A 538 -2.44 23.11 -7.97
C ILE A 538 -1.11 23.82 -8.23
N LYS A 539 -0.02 23.06 -8.31
CA LYS A 539 1.35 23.58 -8.50
C LYS A 539 1.48 24.29 -9.84
N ASN A 540 1.21 23.59 -10.94
CA ASN A 540 1.20 24.18 -12.29
C ASN A 540 0.18 23.50 -13.20
N ILE A 541 -0.35 24.27 -14.15
CA ILE A 541 -1.23 23.86 -15.24
C ILE A 541 -0.57 24.36 -16.53
N PHE A 542 0.03 23.45 -17.28
CA PHE A 542 0.57 23.74 -18.60
C PHE A 542 -0.52 23.58 -19.65
N VAL A 543 -0.69 24.57 -20.51
CA VAL A 543 -1.64 24.51 -21.62
C VAL A 543 -0.88 24.73 -22.91
N THR A 544 -0.98 23.78 -23.85
CA THR A 544 -0.37 23.95 -25.18
C THR A 544 -1.39 24.37 -26.22
N SER A 545 -0.98 25.25 -27.15
CA SER A 545 -1.83 25.65 -28.27
C SER A 545 -1.03 26.19 -29.46
N ARG A 546 -1.71 26.53 -30.56
CA ARG A 546 -1.16 27.30 -31.69
C ARG A 546 -1.15 28.80 -31.42
N ALA A 547 -0.26 29.53 -32.10
CA ALA A 547 -0.10 30.98 -31.95
C ALA A 547 -1.39 31.77 -32.16
N VAL A 548 -2.27 31.30 -33.05
CA VAL A 548 -3.57 31.90 -33.30
C VAL A 548 -4.48 31.97 -32.06
N MET A 549 -4.33 31.04 -31.10
CA MET A 549 -5.12 31.01 -29.87
C MET A 549 -4.49 31.78 -28.72
N LEU A 550 -3.29 32.33 -28.91
CA LEU A 550 -2.52 32.97 -27.84
C LEU A 550 -3.31 34.12 -27.22
N GLU A 551 -3.83 35.03 -28.04
CA GLU A 551 -4.57 36.19 -27.56
C GLU A 551 -5.80 35.78 -26.74
N GLU A 552 -6.60 34.83 -27.22
CA GLU A 552 -7.79 34.36 -26.49
C GLU A 552 -7.42 33.68 -25.16
N LEU A 553 -6.40 32.82 -25.16
CA LEU A 553 -5.94 32.13 -23.95
C LEU A 553 -5.38 33.11 -22.92
N GLN A 554 -4.60 34.10 -23.35
CA GLN A 554 -4.09 35.14 -22.45
C GLN A 554 -5.21 36.01 -21.88
N ASN A 555 -6.18 36.39 -22.72
CA ASN A 555 -7.39 37.12 -22.31
C ASN A 555 -8.13 36.42 -21.17
N ARG A 556 -8.48 35.15 -21.37
CA ARG A 556 -9.34 34.44 -20.41
C ARG A 556 -8.60 34.00 -19.15
N ASN A 557 -7.30 33.75 -19.23
CA ASN A 557 -6.51 33.27 -18.08
C ASN A 557 -5.72 34.38 -17.38
N SER A 558 -5.65 35.59 -17.95
CA SER A 558 -4.88 36.74 -17.42
C SER A 558 -3.39 36.41 -17.17
N VAL A 559 -2.78 35.65 -18.08
CA VAL A 559 -1.36 35.25 -18.02
C VAL A 559 -0.64 35.53 -19.34
N PHE A 560 0.69 35.62 -19.30
CA PHE A 560 1.50 35.72 -20.52
C PHE A 560 1.97 34.35 -20.98
N GLY A 561 1.78 34.08 -22.28
CA GLY A 561 2.21 32.84 -22.90
C GLY A 561 3.66 32.87 -23.37
N PHE A 562 4.28 31.69 -23.32
CA PHE A 562 5.60 31.43 -23.87
C PHE A 562 5.46 30.98 -25.31
N LEU A 563 6.26 31.56 -26.20
CA LEU A 563 6.45 31.10 -27.56
C LEU A 563 7.66 30.17 -27.61
N ILE A 564 7.55 29.04 -28.29
CA ILE A 564 8.71 28.19 -28.59
C ILE A 564 9.51 28.84 -29.73
N SER A 565 10.78 29.13 -29.48
CA SER A 565 11.69 29.64 -30.51
C SER A 565 12.10 28.53 -31.49
N THR A 566 12.13 28.86 -32.77
CA THR A 566 12.56 27.99 -33.87
C THR A 566 14.08 27.82 -33.97
N PHE A 567 14.86 28.68 -33.31
CA PHE A 567 16.32 28.70 -33.43
C PHE A 567 17.00 28.78 -32.06
N TYR A 568 18.06 27.98 -31.88
CA TYR A 568 19.07 28.21 -30.85
C TYR A 568 19.71 29.57 -31.16
N ILE A 569 19.42 30.59 -30.35
CA ILE A 569 20.13 31.87 -30.38
C ILE A 569 21.40 31.73 -29.55
#